data_AF-A0A383D3V3-F1
#
_entry.id   AF-A0A383D3V3-F1
#
_cell.length_a   1.000
_cell.length_b   1.000
_cell.length_c   1.000
_cell.angle_alpha   90.00
_cell.angle_beta   90.00
_cell.angle_gamma   90.00
#
_symmetry.space_group_name_H-M   'P 1'
#
loop_
_entity.id
_entity.type
_entity.pdbx_description
1 polymer ?
#
loop_
_entity_poly.entity_id
_entity_poly.type
_entity_poly.pdbx_seq_one_letter_code
_entity_poly.pdbx_strand_id
1 'polypeptide(L)'
;MPDQVNVIAWDARTLSGWEQEIEKTDAIVHLAGESIAGSGLFGLFPQRWTPYRKELISKSRIESGQVLSKAIEGAQNKPQVFIQASAIGYYGPSDAQIITESQSQGTDFAAPMGTPIMASGT
;
A
#
# COMPACT_ATOMS: atom_id res chain seq x y z
N MET A 1 -18.45 -14.62 -11.06
CA MET A 1 -17.32 -14.85 -10.13
C MET A 1 -17.30 -16.34 -9.81
N PRO A 2 -16.13 -16.98 -9.65
CA PRO A 2 -16.04 -18.34 -9.10
C PRO A 2 -16.66 -18.40 -7.70
N ASP A 3 -17.21 -19.56 -7.31
CA ASP A 3 -17.94 -19.72 -6.03
C ASP A 3 -17.08 -19.53 -4.76
N GLN A 4 -15.75 -19.52 -4.92
CA GLN A 4 -14.77 -19.36 -3.84
C GLN A 4 -14.31 -17.90 -3.66
N VAL A 5 -14.89 -16.96 -4.42
CA VAL A 5 -14.50 -15.54 -4.37
C VAL A 5 -15.58 -14.74 -3.66
N ASN A 6 -15.26 -14.20 -2.49
CA ASN A 6 -16.06 -13.19 -1.82
C ASN A 6 -15.53 -11.80 -2.18
N VAL A 7 -16.42 -10.88 -2.56
CA VAL A 7 -16.06 -9.50 -2.93
C VAL A 7 -16.65 -8.56 -1.91
N ILE A 8 -15.80 -7.74 -1.31
CA ILE A 8 -16.17 -6.84 -0.23
C ILE A 8 -15.77 -5.44 -0.63
N ALA A 9 -16.71 -4.50 -0.48
CA ALA A 9 -16.44 -3.10 -0.72
C ALA A 9 -15.54 -2.56 0.40
N TRP A 10 -14.43 -1.93 0.02
CA TRP A 10 -13.46 -1.36 0.93
C TRP A 10 -13.03 0.02 0.43
N ASP A 11 -13.09 1.03 1.30
CA ASP A 11 -12.75 2.42 0.97
C ASP A 11 -11.26 2.76 1.19
N ALA A 12 -10.47 1.80 1.68
CA ALA A 12 -9.06 1.93 2.01
C ALA A 12 -8.72 2.99 3.07
N ARG A 13 -9.71 3.43 3.86
CA ARG A 13 -9.56 4.56 4.81
C ARG A 13 -10.19 4.31 6.16
N THR A 14 -11.25 3.52 6.23
CA THR A 14 -12.03 3.33 7.45
C THR A 14 -12.16 1.86 7.83
N LEU A 15 -12.33 1.60 9.14
CA LEU A 15 -12.82 0.33 9.65
C LEU A 15 -14.35 0.40 9.64
N SER A 16 -14.95 -0.11 8.57
CA SER A 16 -16.36 0.09 8.25
C SER A 16 -17.10 -1.22 7.96
N GLY A 17 -16.76 -2.27 8.71
CA GLY A 17 -17.45 -3.56 8.73
C GLY A 17 -16.74 -4.68 7.97
N TRP A 18 -15.75 -4.37 7.14
CA TRP A 18 -14.95 -5.38 6.43
C TRP A 18 -13.87 -6.01 7.32
N GLU A 19 -13.50 -5.37 8.43
CA GLU A 19 -12.43 -5.82 9.31
C GLU A 19 -12.70 -7.19 9.96
N GLN A 20 -13.98 -7.61 10.05
CA GLN A 20 -14.36 -8.93 10.55
C GLN A 20 -13.83 -10.08 9.68
N GLU A 21 -13.48 -9.81 8.43
CA GLU A 21 -12.91 -10.80 7.52
C GLU A 21 -11.47 -11.13 7.86
N ILE A 22 -10.77 -10.23 8.56
CA ILE A 22 -9.40 -10.43 9.02
C ILE A 22 -9.33 -11.62 9.98
N GLU A 23 -10.35 -11.81 10.82
CA GLU A 23 -10.47 -12.94 11.77
C GLU A 23 -10.46 -14.31 11.11
N LYS A 24 -10.78 -14.38 9.81
CA LYS A 24 -10.89 -15.63 9.04
C LYS A 24 -9.79 -15.74 7.98
N THR A 25 -8.82 -14.82 8.00
CA THR A 25 -7.82 -14.70 6.94
C THR A 25 -6.49 -15.24 7.42
N ASP A 26 -5.92 -16.20 6.68
CA ASP A 26 -4.57 -16.71 6.96
C ASP A 26 -3.47 -15.76 6.48
N ALA A 27 -3.72 -15.03 5.39
CA ALA A 27 -2.74 -14.20 4.70
C ALA A 27 -3.40 -12.99 4.03
N ILE A 28 -2.76 -11.82 4.13
CA ILE A 28 -3.20 -10.59 3.47
C ILE A 28 -2.15 -10.17 2.44
N VAL A 29 -2.63 -9.87 1.22
CA VAL A 29 -1.81 -9.29 0.15
C VAL A 29 -2.40 -7.94 -0.25
N HIS A 30 -1.74 -6.86 0.16
CA HIS A 30 -2.18 -5.49 -0.08
C HIS A 30 -1.49 -4.90 -1.31
N LEU A 31 -2.25 -4.84 -2.41
CA LEU A 31 -1.83 -4.26 -3.69
C LEU A 31 -2.58 -2.96 -4.03
N ALA A 32 -3.49 -2.50 -3.18
CA ALA A 32 -4.28 -1.30 -3.45
C ALA A 32 -3.42 -0.03 -3.31
N GLY A 33 -3.64 0.92 -4.22
CA GLY A 33 -2.93 2.19 -4.24
C GLY A 33 -3.21 2.98 -5.52
N GLU A 34 -3.08 4.28 -5.45
CA GLU A 34 -3.24 5.17 -6.60
C GLU A 34 -2.12 4.92 -7.63
N SER A 35 -2.50 5.00 -8.91
CA SER A 35 -1.55 4.87 -10.02
C SER A 35 -0.54 6.00 -10.02
N ILE A 36 0.75 5.66 -10.13
CA ILE A 36 1.84 6.64 -10.23
C ILE A 36 1.75 7.44 -11.54
N ALA A 37 1.42 6.76 -12.64
CA ALA A 37 1.27 7.39 -13.95
C ALA A 37 -0.03 8.22 -14.06
N GLY A 38 -1.10 7.74 -13.42
CA GLY A 38 -2.44 8.30 -13.60
C GLY A 38 -2.95 8.23 -15.04
N SER A 39 -4.09 8.87 -15.29
CA SER A 39 -4.67 9.00 -16.63
C SER A 39 -4.97 10.47 -16.92
N GLY A 40 -4.21 11.06 -17.84
CA GLY A 40 -4.30 12.46 -18.24
C GLY A 40 -5.33 12.70 -19.34
N LEU A 41 -5.14 13.77 -20.12
CA LEU A 41 -6.09 14.24 -21.12
C LEU A 41 -6.55 13.09 -22.06
N PHE A 42 -7.85 12.77 -22.01
CA PHE A 42 -8.50 11.67 -22.75
C PHE A 42 -7.85 10.28 -22.57
N GLY A 43 -7.07 10.06 -21.50
CA GLY A 43 -6.31 8.83 -21.28
C GLY A 43 -5.09 8.65 -22.20
N LEU A 44 -4.70 9.70 -22.92
CA LEU A 44 -3.63 9.62 -23.92
C LEU A 44 -2.24 9.92 -23.35
N PHE A 45 -2.16 10.53 -22.16
CA PHE A 45 -0.91 10.95 -21.54
C PHE A 45 -0.91 10.69 -20.03
N PRO A 46 0.26 10.45 -19.40
CA PRO A 46 0.34 10.38 -17.95
C PRO A 46 0.00 11.74 -17.31
N GLN A 47 -0.53 11.70 -16.10
CA GLN A 47 -0.77 12.92 -15.31
C GLN A 47 0.54 13.49 -14.77
N ARG A 48 0.64 14.82 -14.75
CA ARG A 48 1.77 15.52 -14.11
C ARG A 48 1.72 15.34 -12.59
N TRP A 49 2.88 15.24 -11.97
CA TRP A 49 3.02 15.15 -10.51
C TRP A 49 2.89 16.54 -9.86
N THR A 50 1.67 17.04 -9.83
CA THR A 50 1.31 18.24 -9.06
C THR A 50 1.40 17.94 -7.56
N PRO A 51 1.51 18.97 -6.69
CA PRO A 51 1.47 18.77 -5.24
C PRO A 51 0.26 17.96 -4.79
N TYR A 52 -0.93 18.26 -5.35
CA TYR A 52 -2.15 17.52 -5.07
C TYR A 52 -2.06 16.03 -5.47
N ARG A 53 -1.53 15.72 -6.65
CA ARG A 53 -1.40 14.32 -7.10
C ARG A 53 -0.37 13.55 -6.27
N LYS A 54 0.73 14.20 -5.89
CA LYS A 54 1.71 13.64 -4.96
C LYS A 54 1.07 13.28 -3.63
N GLU A 55 0.23 14.17 -3.08
CA GLU A 55 -0.51 13.90 -1.86
C GLU A 55 -1.47 12.71 -2.01
N LEU A 56 -2.24 12.64 -3.10
CA LEU A 56 -3.14 11.51 -3.38
C LEU A 56 -2.37 10.17 -3.44
N ILE A 57 -1.25 10.13 -4.16
CA ILE A 57 -0.44 8.92 -4.30
C ILE A 57 0.08 8.49 -2.92
N SER A 58 0.62 9.43 -2.14
CA SER A 58 1.15 9.16 -0.80
C SER A 58 0.08 8.64 0.16
N LYS A 59 -1.06 9.34 0.26
CA LYS A 59 -2.18 8.95 1.12
C LYS A 59 -2.73 7.58 0.76
N SER A 60 -2.90 7.29 -0.52
CA SER A 60 -3.46 6.00 -0.97
C SER A 60 -2.64 4.77 -0.54
N ARG A 61 -1.34 4.96 -0.24
CA ARG A 61 -0.41 3.90 0.18
C ARG A 61 -0.29 3.85 1.70
N ILE A 62 -0.10 5.01 2.31
CA ILE A 62 0.14 5.12 3.74
C ILE A 62 -1.15 4.84 4.52
N GLU A 63 -2.26 5.51 4.17
CA GLU A 63 -3.50 5.40 4.93
C GLU A 63 -4.10 4.00 4.81
N SER A 64 -4.08 3.40 3.61
CA SER A 64 -4.62 2.06 3.37
C SER A 64 -3.85 0.97 4.12
N GLY A 65 -2.52 1.03 4.10
CA GLY A 65 -1.68 0.13 4.87
C GLY A 65 -1.85 0.32 6.38
N GLN A 66 -1.97 1.56 6.86
CA GLN A 66 -2.23 1.84 8.27
C GLN A 66 -3.59 1.31 8.74
N VAL A 67 -4.62 1.41 7.90
CA VAL A 67 -5.96 0.90 8.21
C VAL A 67 -5.96 -0.62 8.29
N LEU A 68 -5.30 -1.31 7.35
CA LEU A 68 -5.10 -2.76 7.43
C LEU A 68 -4.31 -3.17 8.66
N SER A 69 -3.20 -2.48 8.94
CA SER A 69 -2.39 -2.72 10.13
C SER A 69 -3.22 -2.60 11.41
N LYS A 70 -4.04 -1.56 11.53
CA LYS A 70 -4.95 -1.39 12.67
C LYS A 70 -6.00 -2.50 12.77
N ALA A 71 -6.54 -2.94 11.64
CA ALA A 71 -7.49 -4.06 11.61
C ALA A 71 -6.85 -5.37 12.09
N ILE A 72 -5.63 -5.66 11.63
CA ILE A 72 -4.84 -6.83 12.05
C ILE A 72 -4.51 -6.75 13.54
N GLU A 73 -4.14 -5.58 14.05
CA GLU A 73 -3.83 -5.39 15.47
C GLU A 73 -5.05 -5.59 16.38
N GLY A 74 -6.23 -5.22 15.90
CA GLY A 74 -7.50 -5.39 16.61
C GLY A 74 -8.10 -6.80 16.51
N ALA A 75 -7.60 -7.65 15.61
CA ALA A 75 -8.12 -9.00 15.41
C ALA A 75 -7.67 -9.96 16.54
N GLN A 76 -8.57 -10.84 16.96
CA GLN A 76 -8.27 -11.94 17.89
C GLN A 76 -7.46 -13.02 17.19
N ASN A 77 -7.87 -13.40 15.98
CA ASN A 77 -7.19 -14.34 15.11
C ASN A 77 -6.44 -13.55 14.03
N LYS A 78 -5.15 -13.32 14.27
CA LYS A 78 -4.32 -12.56 13.34
C LYS A 78 -3.91 -13.41 12.13
N PRO A 79 -3.88 -12.83 10.92
CA PRO A 79 -3.23 -13.48 9.77
C PRO A 79 -1.77 -13.75 10.08
N GLN A 80 -1.25 -14.86 9.55
CA GLN A 80 0.16 -15.27 9.72
C GLN A 80 1.12 -14.46 8.86
N VAL A 81 0.61 -13.77 7.83
CA VAL A 81 1.44 -12.99 6.94
C VAL A 81 0.69 -11.78 6.38
N PHE A 82 1.38 -10.65 6.38
CA PHE A 82 0.95 -9.42 5.73
C PHE A 82 1.98 -8.99 4.68
N ILE A 83 1.61 -9.07 3.42
CA ILE A 83 2.43 -8.66 2.28
C ILE A 83 1.91 -7.33 1.77
N GLN A 84 2.74 -6.30 1.79
CA GLN A 84 2.41 -4.97 1.27
C GLN A 84 3.28 -4.63 0.07
N ALA A 85 2.65 -4.16 -1.00
CA ALA A 85 3.36 -3.66 -2.17
C ALA A 85 4.26 -2.45 -1.80
N SER A 86 5.51 -2.50 -2.25
CA SER A 86 6.48 -1.40 -2.18
C SER A 86 6.95 -1.01 -3.59
N ALA A 87 8.00 -0.19 -3.70
CA ALA A 87 8.60 0.21 -4.97
C ALA A 87 10.07 0.61 -4.80
N ILE A 88 10.82 0.56 -5.89
CA ILE A 88 12.24 1.00 -5.95
C ILE A 88 12.45 2.45 -5.50
N GLY A 89 11.40 3.27 -5.54
CA GLY A 89 11.42 4.64 -5.04
C GLY A 89 11.81 4.74 -3.57
N TYR A 90 11.72 3.65 -2.79
CA TYR A 90 12.23 3.57 -1.42
C TYR A 90 13.70 4.02 -1.30
N TYR A 91 14.55 3.62 -2.25
CA TYR A 91 16.00 3.92 -2.22
C TYR A 91 16.34 5.32 -2.75
N GLY A 92 15.38 6.00 -3.38
CA GLY A 92 15.60 7.26 -4.08
C GLY A 92 16.50 7.15 -5.32
N PRO A 93 16.75 8.26 -6.02
CA PRO A 93 17.68 8.30 -7.14
C PRO A 93 19.10 7.99 -6.67
N SER A 94 19.81 7.14 -7.40
CA SER A 94 21.20 6.79 -7.12
C SER A 94 21.96 6.58 -8.41
N ASP A 95 23.23 7.02 -8.42
CA ASP A 95 24.18 6.72 -9.50
C ASP A 95 24.90 5.36 -9.28
N ALA A 96 24.56 4.65 -8.21
CA ALA A 96 25.11 3.33 -7.93
C ALA A 96 24.69 2.33 -9.02
N GLN A 97 25.63 1.49 -9.45
CA GLN A 97 25.34 0.45 -10.45
C GLN A 97 24.44 -0.68 -9.90
N ILE A 98 24.47 -0.90 -8.58
CA ILE A 98 23.70 -1.96 -7.91
C ILE A 98 23.07 -1.35 -6.65
N ILE A 99 21.77 -1.52 -6.54
CA ILE A 99 20.96 -1.19 -5.36
C ILE A 99 20.47 -2.51 -4.77
N THR A 100 20.59 -2.66 -3.45
CA THR A 100 20.16 -3.87 -2.70
C THR A 100 19.26 -3.48 -1.55
N GLU A 101 18.54 -4.45 -0.99
CA GLU A 101 17.58 -4.24 0.08
C GLU A 101 18.20 -3.75 1.40
N SER A 102 19.52 -3.88 1.55
CA SER A 102 20.29 -3.37 2.68
C SER A 102 20.55 -1.86 2.65
N GLN A 103 20.24 -1.17 1.55
CA GLN A 103 20.44 0.28 1.46
C GLN A 103 19.40 1.05 2.26
N SER A 104 19.83 2.19 2.79
CA SER A 104 18.97 3.11 3.51
C SER A 104 17.91 3.72 2.60
N GLN A 105 16.79 4.09 3.22
CA GLN A 105 15.76 4.89 2.59
C GLN A 105 16.33 6.20 2.00
N GLY A 106 15.87 6.55 0.80
CA GLY A 106 16.17 7.84 0.18
C GLY A 106 15.49 9.02 0.90
N THR A 107 15.83 10.25 0.51
CA THR A 107 15.30 11.47 1.13
C THR A 107 14.31 12.22 0.25
N ASP A 108 13.86 11.61 -0.85
CA ASP A 108 12.99 12.25 -1.83
C ASP A 108 11.50 12.03 -1.49
N PHE A 109 10.63 12.52 -2.37
CA PHE A 109 9.19 12.37 -2.21
C PHE A 109 8.72 10.90 -2.22
N ALA A 110 9.40 10.03 -2.99
CA ALA A 110 8.96 8.66 -3.20
C ALA A 110 9.33 7.74 -2.03
N ALA A 111 10.47 8.01 -1.41
CA ALA A 111 11.07 7.12 -0.43
C ALA A 111 10.17 6.78 0.77
N PRO A 112 9.48 7.73 1.42
CA PRO A 112 8.61 7.44 2.57
C PRO A 112 7.47 6.47 2.26
N MET A 113 6.98 6.43 1.01
CA MET A 113 5.84 5.59 0.62
C MET A 113 6.21 4.10 0.50
N GLY A 114 7.50 3.79 0.34
CA GLY A 114 7.99 2.41 0.27
C GLY A 114 8.33 1.79 1.63
N THR A 115 8.20 2.56 2.71
CA THR A 115 8.47 2.10 4.08
C THR A 115 7.53 0.94 4.44
N PRO A 116 8.04 -0.17 4.99
CA PRO A 116 7.20 -1.23 5.53
C PRO A 116 6.24 -0.69 6.61
N ILE A 117 4.96 -1.01 6.48
CA ILE A 117 3.97 -0.79 7.53
C ILE A 117 3.83 -2.12 8.25
N MET A 118 4.27 -2.16 9.51
CA MET A 118 4.27 -3.37 10.32
C MET A 118 2.97 -3.45 11.12
N ALA A 119 2.23 -4.54 10.95
CA ALA A 119 1.22 -4.92 11.91
C ALA A 119 1.90 -5.68 13.05
N SER A 120 1.69 -5.28 14.30
CA SER A 120 2.33 -5.96 15.42
C SER A 120 1.84 -7.41 15.58
N GLY A 121 2.76 -8.36 15.55
CA GLY A 121 2.50 -9.76 15.87
C GLY A 121 1.89 -10.63 14.76
N THR A 122 2.14 -10.28 13.49
CA THR A 122 2.08 -11.23 12.36
C THR A 122 3.43 -11.91 12.18
#